data_AF-A0A8J6G285-F1
#
_entry.id   AF-A0A8J6G285-F1
#
_cell.length_a   1.000
_cell.length_b   1.000
_cell.length_c   1.000
_cell.angle_alpha   90.00
_cell.angle_beta   90.00
_cell.angle_gamma   90.00
#
_symmetry.space_group_name_H-M   'P 1'
#
loop_
_entity.id
_entity.type
_entity.pdbx_description
1 polymer ?
#
loop_
_entity_poly.entity_id
_entity_poly.type
_entity_poly.pdbx_seq_one_letter_code
_entity_poly.pdbx_strand_id
1 'polypeptide(L)'
;MPPPRHAAARGCAAELSCKSPATPEPSGRCRPAGARSAARRAECPARKRTRSRRLPEEQAERYQMPSSTSPDEEDSLQTCVLKFADLDLKESNLISPSSSLKAELDGNLKKKYSFAKKKAFALIVKTKQVPAPSYEFKEKRWRCCQQLFVDQISIHRHVATQHAEEVYQQTASILKQLTAALHASQSLTSTDKKNHPSQEVSAWLPDVSSFSPDELSSDQSNEDGEVLLYYCYCDLEDPHWVCAWQTALCQHLHLTGKIRIATEGINGTVGGSKVATRLYVEVMLSCPLFKDYLCEEDFKSSKGGAHCFPELRVGVFEEIVPMGISPSQVSYKNPGIHLSPGEFHKEIEKFLSQANQEQGDTILLDCRNFYESKIGRFQGCLAPDIRKFSYFPSYVDKNLDIFRQKRVLMYCTGGIRCERGSAYLRAKGVCKEVFQLKGGIHKYLEEFPDGFYKGKLFVFDERFALAYNSSVVSGQGFTACCIMCQDKGGKQASGPAQDSFKEECECTARRPRIPQEQPA
;
A
#
# COMPACT_ATOMS: atom_id res chain seq x y z
N MET A 1 68.40 -64.26 -22.61
CA MET A 1 67.90 -64.98 -21.42
C MET A 1 66.37 -64.82 -21.32
N PRO A 2 65.64 -65.65 -20.56
CA PRO A 2 64.23 -65.98 -20.88
C PRO A 2 63.13 -65.05 -20.31
N PRO A 3 61.85 -65.25 -20.70
CA PRO A 3 60.68 -64.46 -20.30
C PRO A 3 59.68 -65.31 -19.45
N PRO A 4 58.35 -65.37 -19.71
CA PRO A 4 57.25 -64.46 -19.30
C PRO A 4 56.19 -65.18 -18.39
N ARG A 5 54.98 -64.60 -18.21
CA ARG A 5 53.68 -65.19 -18.71
C ARG A 5 52.39 -64.45 -18.28
N HIS A 6 51.52 -64.20 -19.28
CA HIS A 6 50.05 -64.39 -19.38
C HIS A 6 49.04 -64.02 -18.25
N ALA A 7 47.75 -63.74 -18.52
CA ALA A 7 47.02 -63.31 -19.74
C ALA A 7 45.51 -63.02 -19.46
N ALA A 8 44.85 -62.28 -20.37
CA ALA A 8 43.40 -62.33 -20.70
C ALA A 8 42.36 -61.90 -19.63
N ALA A 9 41.06 -61.67 -19.95
CA ALA A 9 40.41 -61.01 -21.10
C ALA A 9 38.88 -60.88 -20.87
N ARG A 10 38.23 -59.81 -21.41
CA ARG A 10 36.76 -59.59 -21.51
C ARG A 10 36.01 -59.46 -20.15
N GLY A 11 34.79 -58.92 -20.08
CA GLY A 11 34.02 -58.15 -21.08
C GLY A 11 32.49 -58.31 -20.96
N CYS A 12 31.77 -57.22 -21.25
CA CYS A 12 30.30 -57.08 -21.38
C CYS A 12 29.43 -57.03 -20.10
N ALA A 13 28.50 -56.07 -20.13
CA ALA A 13 27.38 -55.88 -19.21
C ALA A 13 26.13 -56.68 -19.65
N ALA A 14 25.07 -56.62 -18.84
CA ALA A 14 23.70 -56.92 -19.29
C ALA A 14 22.68 -56.08 -18.51
N GLU A 15 21.84 -55.32 -19.23
CA GLU A 15 20.51 -54.91 -18.77
C GLU A 15 19.50 -56.02 -19.11
N LEU A 16 18.33 -56.05 -18.47
CA LEU A 16 17.03 -55.87 -19.16
C LEU A 16 15.78 -56.08 -18.27
N SER A 17 14.81 -55.20 -18.52
CA SER A 17 13.42 -55.15 -18.03
C SER A 17 12.57 -56.43 -18.23
N CYS A 18 11.59 -56.68 -17.33
CA CYS A 18 10.19 -56.91 -17.74
C CYS A 18 9.12 -56.97 -16.61
N LYS A 19 8.03 -56.21 -16.83
CA LYS A 19 6.59 -56.53 -16.64
C LYS A 19 5.94 -56.68 -15.24
N SER A 20 4.80 -55.98 -15.09
CA SER A 20 3.67 -56.18 -14.15
C SER A 20 2.70 -57.30 -14.66
N PRO A 21 1.48 -57.60 -14.11
CA PRO A 21 0.56 -56.78 -13.28
C PRO A 21 -0.28 -57.54 -12.19
N ALA A 22 -1.32 -56.85 -11.67
CA ALA A 22 -2.62 -57.35 -11.14
C ALA A 22 -2.90 -57.31 -9.60
N THR A 23 -4.18 -57.00 -9.32
CA THR A 23 -4.93 -56.84 -8.04
C THR A 23 -5.66 -58.15 -7.64
N PRO A 24 -6.13 -58.42 -6.37
CA PRO A 24 -7.25 -57.67 -5.72
C PRO A 24 -7.30 -57.64 -4.17
N GLU A 25 -8.40 -57.08 -3.61
CA GLU A 25 -8.81 -57.13 -2.19
C GLU A 25 -9.24 -58.55 -1.72
N PRO A 26 -9.54 -58.75 -0.41
CA PRO A 26 -10.96 -58.70 -0.01
C PRO A 26 -11.31 -58.10 1.39
N SER A 27 -12.60 -57.81 1.55
CA SER A 27 -13.37 -57.40 2.75
C SER A 27 -13.26 -58.32 4.00
N GLY A 28 -13.69 -57.94 5.22
CA GLY A 28 -14.31 -56.69 5.72
C GLY A 28 -15.53 -56.90 6.68
N ARG A 29 -16.08 -55.81 7.25
CA ARG A 29 -17.30 -55.73 8.15
C ARG A 29 -17.10 -56.31 9.58
N CYS A 30 -17.90 -56.04 10.62
CA CYS A 30 -19.25 -55.45 10.84
C CYS A 30 -19.33 -54.92 12.33
N ARG A 31 -20.34 -54.25 12.94
CA ARG A 31 -21.68 -53.70 12.60
C ARG A 31 -22.13 -52.69 13.71
N PRO A 32 -22.90 -51.61 13.46
CA PRO A 32 -23.37 -50.67 14.50
C PRO A 32 -24.87 -50.76 14.87
N ALA A 33 -25.27 -49.99 15.89
CA ALA A 33 -26.64 -49.51 16.21
C ALA A 33 -26.55 -47.97 16.42
N GLY A 34 -27.58 -47.12 16.39
CA GLY A 34 -29.06 -47.26 16.39
C GLY A 34 -29.66 -46.29 17.42
N ALA A 35 -30.75 -45.54 17.21
CA ALA A 35 -31.66 -45.45 16.06
C ALA A 35 -32.60 -44.20 16.16
N ARG A 36 -33.23 -43.78 15.03
CA ARG A 36 -34.54 -43.06 14.92
C ARG A 36 -34.65 -41.65 15.57
N SER A 37 -35.45 -40.68 15.10
CA SER A 37 -36.34 -40.49 13.93
C SER A 37 -36.49 -38.95 13.69
N ALA A 38 -37.32 -38.33 12.82
CA ALA A 38 -38.44 -38.78 11.99
C ALA A 38 -38.48 -38.02 10.63
N ALA A 39 -39.64 -37.47 10.20
CA ALA A 39 -39.82 -36.84 8.89
C ALA A 39 -40.93 -35.77 8.84
N ARG A 40 -40.90 -34.88 7.84
CA ARG A 40 -42.07 -34.21 7.22
C ARG A 40 -41.76 -33.85 5.75
N ARG A 41 -42.81 -33.74 4.91
CA ARG A 41 -42.73 -33.44 3.47
C ARG A 41 -43.32 -32.05 3.15
N ALA A 42 -42.78 -31.43 2.10
CA ALA A 42 -43.46 -30.61 1.10
C ALA A 42 -42.53 -30.60 -0.14
N GLU A 43 -42.82 -31.29 -1.23
CA GLU A 43 -43.85 -31.05 -2.28
C GLU A 43 -43.58 -29.82 -3.18
N CYS A 44 -43.81 -30.03 -4.48
CA CYS A 44 -43.34 -29.17 -5.57
C CYS A 44 -44.33 -29.26 -6.76
N PRO A 45 -44.82 -28.13 -7.31
CA PRO A 45 -45.69 -28.12 -8.49
C PRO A 45 -44.91 -27.76 -9.77
N ALA A 46 -45.21 -28.44 -10.87
CA ALA A 46 -44.55 -28.23 -12.17
C ALA A 46 -45.52 -27.78 -13.27
N ARG A 47 -45.00 -26.92 -14.18
CA ARG A 47 -45.48 -26.63 -15.56
C ARG A 47 -46.93 -26.18 -15.79
N LYS A 48 -47.05 -25.06 -16.54
CA LYS A 48 -47.88 -25.03 -17.77
C LYS A 48 -47.07 -24.45 -18.95
N ARG A 49 -47.46 -24.80 -20.17
CA ARG A 49 -46.88 -24.35 -21.46
C ARG A 49 -47.91 -23.51 -22.22
N THR A 50 -47.48 -22.46 -22.94
CA THR A 50 -48.08 -21.88 -24.17
C THR A 50 -47.36 -20.56 -24.51
N ARG A 51 -47.35 -20.00 -25.74
CA ARG A 51 -47.25 -20.57 -27.10
C ARG A 51 -46.90 -19.42 -28.08
N SER A 52 -45.85 -19.59 -28.89
CA SER A 52 -45.54 -18.91 -30.17
C SER A 52 -46.19 -17.55 -30.52
N ARG A 53 -45.36 -16.51 -30.73
CA ARG A 53 -45.54 -15.55 -31.85
C ARG A 53 -44.18 -15.05 -32.37
N ARG A 54 -44.13 -14.51 -33.59
CA ARG A 54 -42.92 -14.04 -34.31
C ARG A 54 -42.92 -12.51 -34.48
N LEU A 55 -41.74 -12.02 -34.90
CA LEU A 55 -41.34 -10.78 -35.61
C LEU A 55 -42.45 -10.12 -36.49
N PRO A 56 -42.41 -8.81 -36.82
CA PRO A 56 -41.27 -8.05 -37.44
C PRO A 56 -40.54 -7.09 -36.46
N GLU A 57 -39.39 -6.48 -36.75
CA GLU A 57 -38.57 -6.30 -37.98
C GLU A 57 -38.97 -5.14 -38.94
N GLU A 58 -38.80 -3.91 -38.47
CA GLU A 58 -38.63 -2.66 -39.24
C GLU A 58 -37.73 -1.71 -38.41
N GLN A 59 -37.00 -0.72 -38.92
CA GLN A 59 -36.38 -0.45 -40.23
C GLN A 59 -35.18 0.50 -39.93
N ALA A 60 -34.25 0.69 -40.87
CA ALA A 60 -33.04 1.50 -40.61
C ALA A 60 -33.15 2.92 -41.19
N GLU A 61 -32.87 3.95 -40.37
CA GLU A 61 -32.50 5.27 -40.87
C GLU A 61 -31.03 5.60 -40.58
N ARG A 62 -30.37 6.17 -41.58
CA ARG A 62 -29.02 6.72 -41.48
C ARG A 62 -29.15 8.19 -41.10
N TYR A 63 -28.28 8.69 -40.23
CA TYR A 63 -27.85 10.08 -40.31
C TYR A 63 -26.33 10.15 -40.44
N GLN A 64 -25.88 10.82 -41.51
CA GLN A 64 -24.47 10.98 -41.83
C GLN A 64 -23.93 12.27 -41.22
N MET A 65 -22.66 12.25 -40.83
CA MET A 65 -21.88 13.46 -40.55
C MET A 65 -21.78 14.33 -41.81
N PRO A 66 -21.98 15.66 -41.70
CA PRO A 66 -21.39 16.63 -42.60
C PRO A 66 -20.00 17.02 -42.07
N SER A 67 -18.98 16.96 -42.92
CA SER A 67 -17.66 17.54 -42.68
C SER A 67 -17.39 18.66 -43.68
N SER A 68 -16.89 19.81 -43.23
CA SER A 68 -15.99 20.69 -44.02
C SER A 68 -15.54 21.95 -43.25
N THR A 69 -14.30 22.35 -43.56
CA THR A 69 -13.73 23.72 -43.59
C THR A 69 -13.83 24.65 -42.37
N SER A 70 -12.66 25.11 -41.93
CA SER A 70 -12.43 26.42 -41.31
C SER A 70 -12.68 27.57 -42.31
N PRO A 71 -12.74 28.82 -41.83
CA PRO A 71 -11.55 29.66 -41.97
C PRO A 71 -11.07 30.27 -40.64
N ASP A 72 -9.90 30.89 -40.70
CA ASP A 72 -9.26 31.65 -39.63
C ASP A 72 -9.93 33.02 -39.39
N GLU A 73 -9.72 33.59 -38.20
CA GLU A 73 -9.49 35.02 -37.88
C GLU A 73 -9.08 35.09 -36.39
N GLU A 74 -8.35 36.14 -35.99
CA GLU A 74 -7.79 36.25 -34.62
C GLU A 74 -8.75 36.95 -33.64
N ASP A 75 -8.85 36.45 -32.40
CA ASP A 75 -9.00 37.32 -31.23
C ASP A 75 -8.31 36.72 -29.98
N SER A 76 -7.79 37.59 -29.12
CA SER A 76 -6.88 37.27 -28.03
C SER A 76 -7.59 37.21 -26.67
N LEU A 77 -7.81 35.99 -26.16
CA LEU A 77 -8.29 35.78 -24.79
C LEU A 77 -7.24 35.05 -23.93
N GLN A 78 -6.47 35.87 -23.20
CA GLN A 78 -5.32 35.45 -22.40
C GLN A 78 -5.76 34.77 -21.09
N THR A 79 -5.86 33.45 -21.09
CA THR A 79 -6.31 32.66 -19.93
C THR A 79 -5.30 32.70 -18.77
N CYS A 80 -5.43 33.67 -17.87
CA CYS A 80 -4.62 33.79 -16.66
C CYS A 80 -4.80 32.58 -15.71
N VAL A 81 -3.83 31.66 -15.72
CA VAL A 81 -3.69 30.59 -14.73
C VAL A 81 -3.20 31.19 -13.41
N LEU A 82 -4.15 31.57 -12.54
CA LEU A 82 -3.86 31.99 -11.17
C LEU A 82 -3.19 30.85 -10.40
N LYS A 83 -2.01 31.12 -9.85
CA LYS A 83 -1.24 30.22 -8.99
C LYS A 83 -1.57 30.50 -7.53
N PHE A 84 -1.30 29.54 -6.65
CA PHE A 84 -1.55 29.70 -5.21
C PHE A 84 -0.69 30.78 -4.51
N ALA A 85 0.26 31.40 -5.21
CA ALA A 85 1.01 32.57 -4.75
C ALA A 85 0.23 33.90 -4.91
N ASP A 86 -0.78 33.95 -5.79
CA ASP A 86 -1.48 35.19 -6.17
C ASP A 86 -2.51 35.69 -5.12
N LEU A 87 -2.38 35.24 -3.86
CA LEU A 87 -3.20 35.63 -2.71
C LEU A 87 -2.45 36.44 -1.65
N ASP A 88 -1.12 36.62 -1.77
CA ASP A 88 -0.35 37.54 -0.91
C ASP A 88 -0.54 39.00 -1.35
N LEU A 89 -1.73 39.54 -1.09
CA LEU A 89 -2.01 40.97 -1.20
C LEU A 89 -1.24 41.74 -0.12
N LYS A 90 -0.41 42.68 -0.57
CA LYS A 90 0.60 43.42 0.20
C LYS A 90 0.04 44.11 1.46
N GLU A 91 0.66 43.88 2.63
CA GLU A 91 0.54 44.79 3.78
C GLU A 91 0.90 46.20 3.31
N SER A 92 -0.06 47.13 3.27
CA SER A 92 0.17 48.54 2.94
C SER A 92 -0.76 49.45 3.74
N ASN A 93 -0.25 49.89 4.90
CA ASN A 93 -0.65 51.05 5.69
C ASN A 93 -2.15 51.36 5.87
N LEU A 94 -2.64 51.21 7.11
CA LEU A 94 -2.87 52.36 7.98
C LEU A 94 -3.14 51.98 9.45
N ILE A 95 -2.75 52.87 10.37
CA ILE A 95 -2.95 52.85 11.84
C ILE A 95 -2.25 51.71 12.59
N SER A 96 -1.22 52.07 13.37
CA SER A 96 -0.49 51.22 14.30
C SER A 96 -0.92 51.45 15.76
N PRO A 97 -0.89 50.39 16.59
CA PRO A 97 -0.45 50.54 17.98
C PRO A 97 0.72 49.59 18.35
N SER A 98 1.60 50.05 19.25
CA SER A 98 2.58 49.27 20.04
C SER A 98 3.39 48.17 19.32
N SER A 99 4.59 48.51 18.88
CA SER A 99 5.54 47.64 18.18
C SER A 99 6.34 46.67 19.09
N SER A 100 5.67 45.80 19.86
CA SER A 100 6.34 44.88 20.80
C SER A 100 5.97 43.38 20.65
N LEU A 101 5.17 42.99 19.64
CA LEU A 101 4.70 41.59 19.49
C LEU A 101 4.89 40.95 18.09
N LYS A 102 5.50 41.66 17.11
CA LYS A 102 5.90 41.07 15.81
C LYS A 102 7.39 40.64 15.77
N ALA A 103 8.22 41.07 16.72
CA ALA A 103 9.69 40.93 16.67
C ALA A 103 10.25 39.69 17.39
N GLU A 104 9.73 39.33 18.56
CA GLU A 104 10.18 38.16 19.34
C GLU A 104 9.16 37.03 19.26
N LEU A 105 9.15 36.27 18.15
CA LEU A 105 8.28 35.10 18.01
C LEU A 105 9.00 33.91 17.39
N ASP A 106 9.35 32.97 18.28
CA ASP A 106 9.89 31.64 17.98
C ASP A 106 9.05 30.89 16.93
N GLY A 107 9.73 30.05 16.13
CA GLY A 107 9.14 29.25 15.06
C GLY A 107 8.03 28.31 15.54
N ASN A 108 8.01 27.94 16.82
CA ASN A 108 6.94 27.18 17.45
C ASN A 108 5.58 27.93 17.41
N LEU A 109 5.56 29.25 17.71
CA LEU A 109 4.30 30.00 17.74
C LEU A 109 3.74 30.26 16.33
N LYS A 110 4.60 30.49 15.33
CA LYS A 110 4.19 30.64 13.92
C LYS A 110 3.47 29.37 13.42
N LYS A 111 3.95 28.18 13.82
CA LYS A 111 3.27 26.88 13.56
C LYS A 111 1.93 26.79 14.29
N LYS A 112 1.86 27.14 15.58
CA LYS A 112 0.61 27.16 16.38
C LYS A 112 -0.45 28.09 15.80
N TYR A 113 -0.08 29.31 15.37
CA TYR A 113 -0.99 30.26 14.72
C TYR A 113 -1.54 29.71 13.40
N SER A 114 -0.68 29.14 12.54
CA SER A 114 -1.09 28.53 11.27
C SER A 114 -2.08 27.37 11.48
N PHE A 115 -1.83 26.51 12.47
CA PHE A 115 -2.76 25.45 12.86
C PHE A 115 -4.11 25.99 13.35
N ALA A 116 -4.09 26.96 14.27
CA ALA A 116 -5.31 27.57 14.80
C ALA A 116 -6.15 28.25 13.71
N LYS A 117 -5.51 28.98 12.77
CA LYS A 117 -6.18 29.63 11.64
C LYS A 117 -6.84 28.61 10.70
N LYS A 118 -6.17 27.51 10.39
CA LYS A 118 -6.74 26.40 9.58
C LYS A 118 -7.92 25.74 10.30
N LYS A 119 -7.82 25.50 11.62
CA LYS A 119 -8.90 24.91 12.43
C LYS A 119 -10.12 25.83 12.56
N ALA A 120 -9.92 27.14 12.78
CA ALA A 120 -10.97 28.15 12.81
C ALA A 120 -11.72 28.20 11.47
N PHE A 121 -11.00 28.32 10.36
CA PHE A 121 -11.55 28.38 9.01
C PHE A 121 -12.38 27.13 8.66
N ALA A 122 -11.83 25.93 8.91
CA ALA A 122 -12.53 24.67 8.66
C ALA A 122 -13.80 24.50 9.52
N LEU A 123 -13.77 24.96 10.78
CA LEU A 123 -14.95 24.95 11.64
C LEU A 123 -16.03 25.90 11.11
N ILE A 124 -15.67 27.13 10.72
CA ILE A 124 -16.61 28.10 10.16
C ILE A 124 -17.25 27.56 8.88
N VAL A 125 -16.46 27.05 7.92
CA VAL A 125 -16.99 26.36 6.72
C VAL A 125 -17.95 25.23 7.10
N LYS A 126 -17.62 24.41 8.11
CA LYS A 126 -18.52 23.34 8.58
C LYS A 126 -19.82 23.87 9.16
N THR A 127 -19.82 24.99 9.90
CA THR A 127 -21.07 25.59 10.44
C THR A 127 -22.02 26.10 9.37
N LYS A 128 -21.53 26.47 8.18
CA LYS A 128 -22.38 26.92 7.06
C LYS A 128 -22.90 25.76 6.19
N GLN A 129 -22.59 24.49 6.51
CA GLN A 129 -23.03 23.33 5.71
C GLN A 129 -24.52 23.04 5.93
N VAL A 130 -25.26 22.74 4.85
CA VAL A 130 -26.70 22.41 4.89
C VAL A 130 -26.96 20.98 4.37
N PRO A 131 -28.06 20.32 4.83
CA PRO A 131 -28.49 19.04 4.27
C PRO A 131 -28.84 19.13 2.78
N ALA A 132 -28.60 18.06 2.03
CA ALA A 132 -29.09 17.92 0.67
C ALA A 132 -30.59 17.53 0.65
N PRO A 133 -31.38 17.99 -0.34
CA PRO A 133 -32.76 17.53 -0.52
C PRO A 133 -32.81 16.04 -0.88
N SER A 134 -33.89 15.37 -0.50
CA SER A 134 -33.98 13.90 -0.37
C SER A 134 -34.09 13.10 -1.68
N TYR A 135 -33.56 13.59 -2.79
CA TYR A 135 -33.63 12.92 -4.10
C TYR A 135 -32.35 13.03 -4.96
N GLU A 136 -31.27 13.61 -4.44
CA GLU A 136 -29.99 13.76 -5.17
C GLU A 136 -28.82 13.12 -4.39
N PHE A 137 -27.86 12.54 -5.12
CA PHE A 137 -26.78 11.74 -4.54
C PHE A 137 -25.67 12.59 -3.89
N LYS A 138 -25.58 12.55 -2.56
CA LYS A 138 -24.36 12.74 -1.74
C LYS A 138 -23.55 14.05 -1.85
N GLU A 139 -23.96 15.05 -2.64
CA GLU A 139 -23.25 16.33 -2.70
C GLU A 139 -23.39 17.14 -1.40
N LYS A 140 -22.26 17.71 -0.93
CA LYS A 140 -22.24 18.66 0.19
C LYS A 140 -22.62 20.03 -0.33
N ARG A 141 -23.54 20.73 0.35
CA ARG A 141 -23.96 22.09 0.02
C ARG A 141 -23.77 22.98 1.24
N TRP A 142 -23.54 24.27 1.01
CA TRP A 142 -23.37 25.27 2.07
C TRP A 142 -24.25 26.49 1.81
N ARG A 143 -24.70 27.17 2.86
CA ARG A 143 -25.48 28.41 2.77
C ARG A 143 -24.90 29.44 3.73
N CYS A 144 -24.46 30.58 3.19
CA CYS A 144 -23.89 31.68 3.97
C CYS A 144 -24.23 33.03 3.32
N CYS A 145 -24.49 34.06 4.12
CA CYS A 145 -24.83 35.41 3.63
C CYS A 145 -25.87 35.41 2.48
N GLN A 146 -26.93 34.61 2.67
CA GLN A 146 -28.03 34.36 1.71
C GLN A 146 -27.64 33.64 0.40
N GLN A 147 -26.34 33.42 0.14
CA GLN A 147 -25.82 32.67 -1.00
C GLN A 147 -25.82 31.15 -0.73
N LEU A 148 -26.00 30.36 -1.79
CA LEU A 148 -25.87 28.89 -1.79
C LEU A 148 -24.61 28.48 -2.56
N PHE A 149 -23.83 27.58 -1.98
CA PHE A 149 -22.60 27.05 -2.57
C PHE A 149 -22.74 25.53 -2.73
N VAL A 150 -22.47 25.04 -3.94
CA VAL A 150 -22.52 23.61 -4.29
C VAL A 150 -21.13 22.96 -4.35
N ASP A 151 -20.07 23.77 -4.42
CA ASP A 151 -18.68 23.33 -4.41
C ASP A 151 -17.90 23.88 -3.20
N GLN A 152 -16.82 23.20 -2.84
CA GLN A 152 -16.02 23.56 -1.66
C GLN A 152 -15.11 24.78 -1.88
N ILE A 153 -14.72 25.09 -3.13
CA ILE A 153 -13.81 26.20 -3.45
C ILE A 153 -14.52 27.54 -3.29
N SER A 154 -15.78 27.64 -3.75
CA SER A 154 -16.59 28.86 -3.67
C SER A 154 -16.93 29.22 -2.22
N ILE A 155 -17.34 28.25 -1.38
CA ILE A 155 -17.56 28.52 0.06
C ILE A 155 -16.25 28.87 0.78
N HIS A 156 -15.12 28.24 0.43
CA HIS A 156 -13.82 28.65 0.98
C HIS A 156 -13.48 30.10 0.61
N ARG A 157 -13.65 30.51 -0.66
CA ARG A 157 -13.41 31.90 -1.10
C ARG A 157 -14.36 32.89 -0.41
N HIS A 158 -15.61 32.51 -0.20
CA HIS A 158 -16.59 33.32 0.52
C HIS A 158 -16.20 33.50 2.00
N VAL A 159 -15.86 32.41 2.71
CA VAL A 159 -15.42 32.49 4.12
C VAL A 159 -14.10 33.26 4.26
N ALA A 160 -13.18 33.14 3.30
CA ALA A 160 -11.91 33.89 3.31
C ALA A 160 -12.08 35.41 3.14
N THR A 161 -13.17 35.87 2.51
CA THR A 161 -13.39 37.29 2.18
C THR A 161 -14.46 37.94 3.06
N GLN A 162 -15.61 37.31 3.23
CA GLN A 162 -16.76 37.86 3.98
C GLN A 162 -16.70 37.54 5.48
N HIS A 163 -15.93 36.53 5.89
CA HIS A 163 -15.85 36.06 7.28
C HIS A 163 -14.42 36.15 7.85
N ALA A 164 -13.56 37.02 7.28
CA ALA A 164 -12.17 37.17 7.71
C ALA A 164 -12.04 37.51 9.21
N GLU A 165 -12.94 38.36 9.73
CA GLU A 165 -12.98 38.72 11.16
C GLU A 165 -13.54 37.60 12.04
N GLU A 166 -14.58 36.87 11.60
CA GLU A 166 -15.08 35.67 12.29
C GLU A 166 -13.96 34.59 12.38
N VAL A 167 -13.18 34.42 11.31
CA VAL A 167 -12.00 33.55 11.26
C VAL A 167 -10.91 34.07 12.20
N TYR A 168 -10.65 35.37 12.27
CA TYR A 168 -9.65 35.95 13.18
C TYR A 168 -10.04 35.76 14.65
N GLN A 169 -11.27 36.11 15.04
CA GLN A 169 -11.78 35.94 16.39
C GLN A 169 -11.82 34.47 16.82
N GLN A 170 -12.24 33.57 15.93
CA GLN A 170 -12.21 32.13 16.21
C GLN A 170 -10.79 31.56 16.25
N THR A 171 -9.84 32.14 15.50
CA THR A 171 -8.40 31.82 15.60
C THR A 171 -7.84 32.26 16.95
N ALA A 172 -8.16 33.47 17.40
CA ALA A 172 -7.76 34.00 18.70
C ALA A 172 -8.40 33.21 19.86
N SER A 173 -9.65 32.80 19.73
CA SER A 173 -10.35 31.90 20.66
C SER A 173 -9.66 30.53 20.77
N ILE A 174 -9.36 29.89 19.63
CA ILE A 174 -8.62 28.61 19.59
C ILE A 174 -7.20 28.76 20.15
N LEU A 175 -6.49 29.86 19.87
CA LEU A 175 -5.19 30.13 20.48
C LEU A 175 -5.28 30.36 21.98
N LYS A 176 -6.29 31.09 22.46
CA LYS A 176 -6.54 31.27 23.90
C LYS A 176 -6.89 29.95 24.57
N GLN A 177 -7.61 29.05 23.92
CA GLN A 177 -7.86 27.68 24.40
C GLN A 177 -6.56 26.84 24.44
N LEU A 178 -5.72 26.89 23.40
CA LEU A 178 -4.44 26.19 23.37
C LEU A 178 -3.45 26.71 24.43
N THR A 179 -3.41 28.02 24.65
CA THR A 179 -2.57 28.66 25.68
C THR A 179 -3.14 28.46 27.09
N ALA A 180 -4.46 28.46 27.26
CA ALA A 180 -5.10 28.11 28.54
C ALA A 180 -4.86 26.64 28.91
N ALA A 181 -4.89 25.72 27.94
CA ALA A 181 -4.49 24.33 28.16
C ALA A 181 -3.02 24.22 28.58
N LEU A 182 -2.12 24.97 27.94
CA LEU A 182 -0.69 25.04 28.33
C LEU A 182 -0.49 25.56 29.77
N HIS A 183 -1.20 26.60 30.21
CA HIS A 183 -1.08 27.10 31.58
C HIS A 183 -1.82 26.23 32.62
N ALA A 184 -2.93 25.60 32.26
CA ALA A 184 -3.58 24.59 33.10
C ALA A 184 -2.62 23.41 33.38
N SER A 185 -1.84 22.98 32.39
CA SER A 185 -0.77 21.99 32.54
C SER A 185 0.41 22.43 33.41
N GLN A 186 0.50 23.70 33.80
CA GLN A 186 1.55 24.22 34.71
C GLN A 186 1.05 24.45 36.15
N SER A 187 -0.26 24.64 36.35
CA SER A 187 -0.84 24.94 37.66
C SER A 187 -1.26 23.71 38.48
N LEU A 188 -1.28 22.52 37.87
CA LEU A 188 -1.72 21.26 38.51
C LEU A 188 -0.56 20.44 39.09
N THR A 189 0.29 21.09 39.88
CA THR A 189 1.29 20.44 40.75
C THR A 189 0.79 20.21 42.18
N SER A 190 -0.53 20.30 42.41
CA SER A 190 -1.20 19.63 43.53
C SER A 190 -2.65 19.27 43.16
N THR A 191 -3.11 18.11 43.65
CA THR A 191 -4.47 17.56 43.57
C THR A 191 -5.13 17.36 42.19
N ASP A 192 -5.30 16.07 41.87
CA ASP A 192 -6.23 15.45 40.91
C ASP A 192 -6.04 15.55 39.38
N LYS A 193 -6.54 14.50 38.71
CA LYS A 193 -6.11 14.08 37.35
C LYS A 193 -7.06 14.48 36.22
N LYS A 194 -6.50 14.86 35.07
CA LYS A 194 -6.86 14.32 33.75
C LYS A 194 -5.76 14.63 32.71
N ASN A 195 -5.47 13.66 31.84
CA ASN A 195 -4.21 13.60 31.11
C ASN A 195 -4.22 14.36 29.76
N HIS A 196 -3.03 14.73 29.29
CA HIS A 196 -2.75 15.06 27.89
C HIS A 196 -1.97 13.88 27.24
N PRO A 197 -2.13 13.59 25.93
CA PRO A 197 -1.60 12.36 25.32
C PRO A 197 -0.09 12.14 25.47
N SER A 198 0.70 13.22 25.54
CA SER A 198 2.16 13.16 25.71
C SER A 198 2.61 12.45 27.00
N GLN A 199 1.75 12.39 28.01
CA GLN A 199 2.06 11.79 29.32
C GLN A 199 1.52 10.35 29.44
N GLU A 200 0.58 9.97 28.57
CA GLU A 200 0.08 8.60 28.44
C GLU A 200 0.95 7.77 27.52
N VAL A 201 1.43 8.33 26.41
CA VAL A 201 2.34 7.66 25.46
C VAL A 201 3.60 7.14 26.15
N SER A 202 4.17 7.89 27.09
CA SER A 202 5.35 7.48 27.87
C SER A 202 5.13 6.25 28.76
N ALA A 203 3.88 5.90 29.09
CA ALA A 203 3.56 4.68 29.83
C ALA A 203 3.50 3.42 28.94
N TRP A 204 3.59 3.57 27.62
CA TRP A 204 3.62 2.51 26.61
C TRP A 204 4.98 2.41 25.90
N LEU A 205 6.05 2.90 26.55
CA LEU A 205 7.44 2.70 26.15
C LEU A 205 8.05 1.57 26.99
N PRO A 206 8.90 0.70 26.41
CA PRO A 206 9.59 -0.33 27.16
C PRO A 206 10.66 0.29 28.07
N ASP A 207 10.94 -0.36 29.19
CA ASP A 207 12.17 -0.07 29.94
C ASP A 207 13.37 -0.56 29.11
N VAL A 208 14.32 0.35 28.89
CA VAL A 208 15.56 0.10 28.15
C VAL A 208 16.80 0.23 29.04
N SER A 209 16.63 0.51 30.33
CA SER A 209 17.74 0.77 31.28
C SER A 209 18.69 -0.41 31.49
N SER A 210 18.26 -1.63 31.10
CA SER A 210 19.07 -2.86 31.13
C SER A 210 19.96 -3.06 29.90
N PHE A 211 19.85 -2.23 28.87
CA PHE A 211 20.63 -2.34 27.62
C PHE A 211 21.61 -1.19 27.50
N SER A 212 22.80 -1.46 26.97
CA SER A 212 23.74 -0.40 26.59
C SER A 212 23.23 0.39 25.38
N PRO A 213 23.67 1.66 25.20
CA PRO A 213 23.35 2.44 24.00
C PRO A 213 23.73 1.68 22.71
N ASP A 214 24.92 1.06 22.70
CA ASP A 214 25.47 0.32 21.55
C ASP A 214 24.66 -0.94 21.18
N GLU A 215 23.88 -1.50 22.11
CA GLU A 215 22.93 -2.58 21.82
C GLU A 215 21.63 -2.08 21.17
N LEU A 216 21.26 -0.82 21.38
CA LEU A 216 20.05 -0.20 20.82
C LEU A 216 20.34 0.51 19.49
N SER A 217 21.41 1.30 19.42
CA SER A 217 21.87 1.96 18.19
C SER A 217 22.76 1.04 17.36
N SER A 218 22.35 0.73 16.12
CA SER A 218 23.12 -0.13 15.21
C SER A 218 24.31 0.59 14.56
N ASP A 219 25.27 1.07 15.36
CA ASP A 219 26.31 2.00 14.90
C ASP A 219 27.54 1.27 14.31
N GLN A 220 27.60 1.30 12.98
CA GLN A 220 28.78 1.24 12.10
C GLN A 220 29.77 0.04 12.18
N SER A 221 29.60 -0.92 13.09
CA SER A 221 30.59 -1.98 13.34
C SER A 221 30.10 -3.43 13.17
N ASN A 222 28.78 -3.67 13.12
CA ASN A 222 28.19 -5.01 12.98
C ASN A 222 27.13 -5.05 11.86
N GLU A 223 27.26 -5.98 10.90
CA GLU A 223 26.26 -6.24 9.83
C GLU A 223 25.00 -6.98 10.33
N ASP A 224 24.70 -6.88 11.62
CA ASP A 224 23.75 -7.74 12.33
C ASP A 224 22.49 -6.99 12.82
N GLY A 225 22.19 -5.85 12.18
CA GLY A 225 20.91 -5.15 12.30
C GLY A 225 19.79 -5.79 11.47
N GLU A 226 18.58 -5.32 11.70
CA GLU A 226 17.35 -5.89 11.14
C GLU A 226 16.41 -4.80 10.62
N VAL A 227 15.63 -5.16 9.59
CA VAL A 227 14.48 -4.39 9.10
C VAL A 227 13.23 -5.26 9.17
N LEU A 228 12.24 -4.78 9.93
CA LEU A 228 10.91 -5.35 10.04
C LEU A 228 9.98 -4.77 8.97
N LEU A 229 9.14 -5.62 8.37
CA LEU A 229 8.02 -5.27 7.50
C LEU A 229 6.73 -5.88 8.08
N TYR A 230 5.74 -5.06 8.42
CA TYR A 230 4.49 -5.51 9.03
C TYR A 230 3.29 -4.66 8.62
N TYR A 231 2.07 -5.19 8.78
CA TYR A 231 0.83 -4.43 8.71
C TYR A 231 -0.25 -5.09 9.58
N CYS A 232 -1.21 -4.29 10.03
CA CYS A 232 -2.41 -4.75 10.73
C CYS A 232 -3.59 -3.94 10.20
N TYR A 233 -4.64 -4.61 9.70
CA TYR A 233 -5.92 -3.95 9.40
C TYR A 233 -6.88 -4.14 10.59
N CYS A 234 -7.14 -3.05 11.31
CA CYS A 234 -8.03 -2.98 12.46
C CYS A 234 -8.74 -1.61 12.47
N ASP A 235 -9.93 -1.52 13.06
CA ASP A 235 -10.60 -0.22 13.20
C ASP A 235 -9.89 0.58 14.31
N LEU A 236 -9.27 1.71 13.96
CA LEU A 236 -8.58 2.60 14.90
C LEU A 236 -9.39 3.88 15.16
N GLU A 237 -9.80 4.07 16.42
CA GLU A 237 -10.59 5.24 16.85
C GLU A 237 -9.80 6.55 16.81
N ASP A 238 -8.54 6.54 17.29
CA ASP A 238 -7.62 7.69 17.21
C ASP A 238 -6.28 7.33 16.51
N PRO A 239 -6.23 7.44 15.17
CA PRO A 239 -4.99 7.36 14.39
C PRO A 239 -3.90 8.36 14.82
N HIS A 240 -4.26 9.52 15.40
CA HIS A 240 -3.27 10.51 15.84
C HIS A 240 -2.62 10.14 17.18
N TRP A 241 -3.36 9.52 18.10
CA TRP A 241 -2.76 8.92 19.31
C TRP A 241 -1.77 7.82 18.93
N VAL A 242 -2.16 6.89 18.04
CA VAL A 242 -1.27 5.82 17.55
C VAL A 242 -0.06 6.42 16.83
N CYS A 243 -0.23 7.52 16.07
CA CYS A 243 0.88 8.22 15.43
C CYS A 243 1.85 8.85 16.46
N ALA A 244 1.36 9.39 17.57
CA ALA A 244 2.20 9.94 18.64
C ALA A 244 2.96 8.83 19.38
N TRP A 245 2.28 7.73 19.74
CA TRP A 245 2.88 6.56 20.37
C TRP A 245 3.96 5.91 19.50
N GLN A 246 3.67 5.66 18.22
CA GLN A 246 4.63 5.05 17.29
C GLN A 246 5.83 5.96 17.00
N THR A 247 5.64 7.29 16.98
CA THR A 247 6.76 8.24 16.89
C THR A 247 7.67 8.13 18.12
N ALA A 248 7.10 8.17 19.33
CA ALA A 248 7.88 8.08 20.57
C ALA A 248 8.57 6.71 20.73
N LEU A 249 7.87 5.61 20.42
CA LEU A 249 8.39 4.25 20.52
C LEU A 249 9.59 4.03 19.58
N CYS A 250 9.49 4.43 18.31
CA CYS A 250 10.61 4.32 17.38
C CYS A 250 11.77 5.25 17.79
N GLN A 251 11.51 6.46 18.29
CA GLN A 251 12.56 7.36 18.76
C GLN A 251 13.30 6.80 19.99
N HIS A 252 12.56 6.26 20.96
CA HIS A 252 13.09 5.63 22.18
C HIS A 252 13.90 4.36 21.90
N LEU A 253 13.54 3.62 20.85
CA LEU A 253 14.26 2.43 20.39
C LEU A 253 15.26 2.70 19.26
N HIS A 254 15.61 3.97 18.99
CA HIS A 254 16.56 4.38 17.94
C HIS A 254 16.24 3.83 16.51
N LEU A 255 14.97 3.55 16.24
CA LEU A 255 14.49 3.02 14.96
C LEU A 255 14.27 4.14 13.93
N THR A 256 14.79 3.94 12.72
CA THR A 256 14.37 4.69 11.53
C THR A 256 13.33 3.90 10.74
N GLY A 257 12.68 4.51 9.75
CA GLY A 257 11.67 3.80 8.96
C GLY A 257 10.52 4.66 8.45
N LYS A 258 9.47 3.98 8.01
CA LYS A 258 8.24 4.58 7.47
C LYS A 258 7.04 3.85 8.07
N ILE A 259 6.19 4.58 8.80
CA ILE A 259 4.95 4.06 9.38
C ILE A 259 3.77 4.90 8.89
N ARG A 260 2.77 4.22 8.33
CA ARG A 260 1.49 4.79 7.87
C ARG A 260 0.37 4.28 8.75
N ILE A 261 -0.41 5.19 9.31
CA ILE A 261 -1.55 4.87 10.17
C ILE A 261 -2.80 5.50 9.56
N ALA A 262 -3.94 4.81 9.63
CA ALA A 262 -5.24 5.29 9.20
C ALA A 262 -6.33 4.74 10.14
N THR A 263 -7.59 5.13 9.94
CA THR A 263 -8.71 4.50 10.66
C THR A 263 -8.90 3.02 10.32
N GLU A 264 -8.26 2.53 9.24
CA GLU A 264 -8.22 1.12 8.83
C GLU A 264 -7.00 0.34 9.35
N GLY A 265 -6.13 0.95 10.19
CA GLY A 265 -5.06 0.23 10.90
C GLY A 265 -3.67 0.86 10.77
N ILE A 266 -2.63 0.02 10.72
CA ILE A 266 -1.21 0.41 10.66
C ILE A 266 -0.42 -0.41 9.61
N ASN A 267 0.56 0.23 8.97
CA ASN A 267 1.49 -0.36 8.01
C ASN A 267 2.88 0.22 8.25
N GLY A 268 3.89 -0.63 8.51
CA GLY A 268 5.22 -0.18 8.89
C GLY A 268 6.35 -0.92 8.18
N THR A 269 7.43 -0.19 7.97
CA THR A 269 8.75 -0.77 7.67
C THR A 269 9.79 0.02 8.47
N VAL A 270 10.44 -0.63 9.44
CA VAL A 270 11.36 0.00 10.41
C VAL A 270 12.66 -0.78 10.53
N GLY A 271 13.78 -0.08 10.77
CA GLY A 271 15.10 -0.67 10.87
C GLY A 271 15.85 -0.23 12.13
N GLY A 272 16.64 -1.14 12.71
CA GLY A 272 17.44 -0.90 13.92
C GLY A 272 18.35 -2.07 14.27
N SER A 273 18.79 -2.15 15.54
CA SER A 273 19.44 -3.35 16.06
C SER A 273 18.42 -4.48 16.30
N LYS A 274 18.87 -5.72 16.40
CA LYS A 274 18.03 -6.87 16.78
C LYS A 274 17.39 -6.72 18.17
N VAL A 275 18.01 -5.95 19.08
CA VAL A 275 17.43 -5.68 20.41
C VAL A 275 16.28 -4.68 20.26
N ALA A 276 16.50 -3.58 19.53
CA ALA A 276 15.48 -2.58 19.28
C ALA A 276 14.28 -3.13 18.49
N THR A 277 14.52 -3.96 17.45
CA THR A 277 13.43 -4.58 16.68
C THR A 277 12.65 -5.61 17.51
N ARG A 278 13.33 -6.44 18.32
CA ARG A 278 12.65 -7.37 19.25
C ARG A 278 11.77 -6.63 20.26
N LEU A 279 12.32 -5.62 20.95
CA LEU A 279 11.56 -4.81 21.93
C LEU A 279 10.35 -4.13 21.27
N TYR A 280 10.49 -3.67 20.03
CA TYR A 280 9.40 -3.08 19.25
C TYR A 280 8.29 -4.10 18.96
N VAL A 281 8.62 -5.35 18.60
CA VAL A 281 7.64 -6.43 18.41
C VAL A 281 6.96 -6.77 19.74
N GLU A 282 7.70 -6.93 20.83
CA GLU A 282 7.16 -7.22 22.17
C GLU A 282 6.16 -6.13 22.64
N VAL A 283 6.46 -4.85 22.40
CA VAL A 283 5.57 -3.72 22.71
C VAL A 283 4.35 -3.66 21.78
N MET A 284 4.51 -4.00 20.51
CA MET A 284 3.38 -4.08 19.56
C MET A 284 2.42 -5.23 19.91
N LEU A 285 2.94 -6.41 20.25
CA LEU A 285 2.15 -7.60 20.59
C LEU A 285 1.48 -7.51 21.98
N SER A 286 2.07 -6.76 22.91
CA SER A 286 1.46 -6.51 24.23
C SER A 286 0.44 -5.36 24.25
N CYS A 287 0.45 -4.48 23.24
CA CYS A 287 -0.49 -3.36 23.16
C CYS A 287 -1.95 -3.84 22.96
N PRO A 288 -2.91 -3.43 23.82
CA PRO A 288 -4.32 -3.83 23.71
C PRO A 288 -5.01 -3.52 22.38
N LEU A 289 -4.48 -2.57 21.59
CA LEU A 289 -4.99 -2.24 20.25
C LEU A 289 -4.65 -3.30 19.18
N PHE A 290 -3.58 -4.08 19.39
CA PHE A 290 -3.02 -4.97 18.36
C PHE A 290 -2.84 -6.43 18.81
N LYS A 291 -2.78 -6.73 20.12
CA LYS A 291 -2.57 -8.08 20.69
C LYS A 291 -3.50 -9.18 20.16
N ASP A 292 -4.73 -8.81 19.77
CA ASP A 292 -5.77 -9.74 19.29
C ASP A 292 -5.83 -9.77 17.74
N TYR A 293 -4.92 -9.05 17.06
CA TYR A 293 -4.84 -8.89 15.59
C TYR A 293 -3.48 -9.23 14.98
N LEU A 294 -2.38 -9.16 15.75
CA LEU A 294 -1.00 -9.44 15.29
C LEU A 294 -0.43 -10.65 16.04
N CYS A 295 0.33 -11.47 15.32
CA CYS A 295 1.25 -12.44 15.90
C CYS A 295 2.70 -12.17 15.44
N GLU A 296 3.67 -12.93 15.96
CA GLU A 296 5.10 -12.73 15.65
C GLU A 296 5.38 -12.87 14.14
N GLU A 297 4.72 -13.81 13.46
CA GLU A 297 4.86 -14.07 12.02
C GLU A 297 4.34 -12.93 11.12
N ASP A 298 3.58 -11.99 11.68
CA ASP A 298 3.18 -10.77 10.96
C ASP A 298 4.31 -9.76 10.80
N PHE A 299 5.35 -9.83 11.65
CA PHE A 299 6.59 -9.10 11.53
C PHE A 299 7.58 -9.89 10.65
N LYS A 300 7.73 -9.47 9.39
CA LYS A 300 8.68 -10.08 8.45
C LYS A 300 10.05 -9.43 8.60
N SER A 301 11.02 -10.15 9.13
CA SER A 301 12.38 -9.68 9.38
C SER A 301 13.32 -9.91 8.19
N SER A 302 14.31 -9.03 8.03
CA SER A 302 15.30 -9.08 6.96
C SER A 302 16.58 -8.35 7.35
N LYS A 303 17.76 -8.81 6.90
CA LYS A 303 19.05 -8.16 7.20
C LYS A 303 19.07 -6.68 6.79
N GLY A 304 19.58 -5.80 7.66
CA GLY A 304 19.70 -4.37 7.40
C GLY A 304 19.99 -3.60 8.68
N GLY A 305 19.19 -2.56 8.97
CA GLY A 305 19.27 -1.79 10.22
C GLY A 305 18.76 -0.37 10.04
N ALA A 306 19.06 0.51 11.00
CA ALA A 306 18.63 1.92 10.95
C ALA A 306 19.20 2.67 9.72
N HIS A 307 20.38 2.28 9.25
CA HIS A 307 21.00 2.83 8.03
C HIS A 307 20.18 2.59 6.74
N CYS A 308 19.20 1.68 6.73
CA CYS A 308 18.37 1.42 5.55
C CYS A 308 17.35 2.53 5.24
N PHE A 309 17.20 3.54 6.13
CA PHE A 309 16.28 4.66 5.97
C PHE A 309 16.94 5.96 6.44
N PRO A 310 16.94 7.05 5.64
CA PRO A 310 17.52 8.34 6.03
C PRO A 310 16.97 8.98 7.30
N GLU A 311 15.74 8.64 7.69
CA GLU A 311 15.04 9.21 8.84
C GLU A 311 13.86 8.31 9.25
N LEU A 312 13.23 8.63 10.39
CA LEU A 312 11.94 8.09 10.81
C LEU A 312 10.79 8.97 10.27
N ARG A 313 9.86 8.39 9.52
CA ARG A 313 8.62 9.05 9.06
C ARG A 313 7.38 8.29 9.53
N VAL A 314 6.76 8.77 10.62
CA VAL A 314 5.44 8.30 11.09
C VAL A 314 4.38 9.31 10.64
N GLY A 315 3.22 8.86 10.17
CA GLY A 315 2.15 9.78 9.75
C GLY A 315 0.76 9.15 9.61
N VAL A 316 -0.26 10.00 9.77
CA VAL A 316 -1.68 9.66 9.58
C VAL A 316 -2.12 9.96 8.14
N PHE A 317 -2.86 9.03 7.54
CA PHE A 317 -3.36 9.09 6.17
C PHE A 317 -4.80 8.54 6.08
N GLU A 318 -5.47 8.67 4.92
CA GLU A 318 -6.78 8.02 4.69
C GLU A 318 -6.64 6.50 4.49
N GLU A 319 -5.54 6.04 3.88
CA GLU A 319 -5.30 4.63 3.54
C GLU A 319 -3.93 4.18 4.05
N ILE A 320 -3.82 3.01 4.70
CA ILE A 320 -2.50 2.49 5.10
C ILE A 320 -1.67 2.02 3.91
N VAL A 321 -2.33 1.58 2.83
CA VAL A 321 -1.73 1.48 1.49
C VAL A 321 -2.63 2.19 0.47
N PRO A 322 -2.15 3.23 -0.25
CA PRO A 322 -3.01 4.00 -1.16
C PRO A 322 -3.51 3.19 -2.36
N MET A 323 -4.79 2.78 -2.31
CA MET A 323 -5.53 2.20 -3.43
C MET A 323 -6.34 3.27 -4.18
N GLY A 324 -6.43 4.51 -3.67
CA GLY A 324 -7.14 5.61 -4.32
C GLY A 324 -8.66 5.46 -4.26
N ILE A 325 -9.17 4.63 -3.36
CA ILE A 325 -10.60 4.42 -3.09
C ILE A 325 -10.79 4.43 -1.59
N SER A 326 -11.76 5.19 -1.08
CA SER A 326 -11.94 5.33 0.37
C SER A 326 -12.23 3.96 1.03
N PRO A 327 -11.70 3.66 2.23
CA PRO A 327 -12.03 2.43 2.97
C PRO A 327 -13.54 2.24 3.20
N SER A 328 -14.30 3.35 3.19
CA SER A 328 -15.77 3.38 3.24
C SER A 328 -16.49 2.83 2.00
N GLN A 329 -15.79 2.75 0.86
CA GLN A 329 -16.31 2.19 -0.41
C GLN A 329 -15.83 0.75 -0.61
N VAL A 330 -14.59 0.44 -0.23
CA VAL A 330 -13.97 -0.88 -0.38
C VAL A 330 -13.18 -1.19 0.90
N SER A 331 -13.88 -1.86 1.83
CA SER A 331 -13.34 -2.26 3.12
C SER A 331 -12.47 -3.51 2.99
N TYR A 332 -11.38 -3.55 3.76
CA TYR A 332 -10.50 -4.72 3.93
C TYR A 332 -11.23 -5.95 4.49
N LYS A 333 -12.40 -5.78 5.12
CA LYS A 333 -13.16 -6.84 5.83
C LYS A 333 -13.81 -7.89 4.92
N ASN A 334 -13.72 -7.73 3.59
CA ASN A 334 -14.19 -8.71 2.60
C ASN A 334 -13.07 -9.13 1.62
N PRO A 335 -11.93 -9.64 2.11
CA PRO A 335 -10.78 -9.95 1.25
C PRO A 335 -11.01 -11.23 0.43
N GLY A 336 -10.04 -11.59 -0.41
CA GLY A 336 -9.93 -12.92 -1.00
C GLY A 336 -9.59 -13.99 0.03
N ILE A 337 -9.67 -15.26 -0.38
CA ILE A 337 -9.31 -16.40 0.46
C ILE A 337 -7.78 -16.41 0.66
N HIS A 338 -7.31 -16.22 1.89
CA HIS A 338 -5.90 -16.38 2.22
C HIS A 338 -5.45 -17.82 2.00
N LEU A 339 -4.35 -18.00 1.28
CA LEU A 339 -3.61 -19.25 1.15
C LEU A 339 -2.27 -19.11 1.88
N SER A 340 -1.87 -20.12 2.65
CA SER A 340 -0.49 -20.24 3.16
C SER A 340 0.50 -20.35 2.00
N PRO A 341 1.81 -20.09 2.20
CA PRO A 341 2.77 -20.17 1.10
C PRO A 341 2.83 -21.58 0.49
N GLY A 342 2.76 -22.64 1.30
CA GLY A 342 2.69 -24.03 0.83
C GLY A 342 1.40 -24.40 0.08
N GLU A 343 0.26 -23.74 0.33
CA GLU A 343 -0.94 -23.88 -0.50
C GLU A 343 -0.83 -23.08 -1.79
N PHE A 344 -0.34 -21.85 -1.71
CA PHE A 344 -0.11 -20.98 -2.87
C PHE A 344 0.92 -21.59 -3.84
N HIS A 345 1.95 -22.28 -3.33
CA HIS A 345 2.90 -23.05 -4.12
C HIS A 345 2.21 -24.12 -4.98
N LYS A 346 1.31 -24.91 -4.38
CA LYS A 346 0.55 -25.97 -5.07
C LYS A 346 -0.44 -25.40 -6.09
N GLU A 347 -1.01 -24.23 -5.83
CA GLU A 347 -1.85 -23.53 -6.81
C GLU A 347 -1.04 -22.95 -7.99
N ILE A 348 0.20 -22.47 -7.76
CA ILE A 348 1.11 -22.07 -8.85
C ILE A 348 1.53 -23.29 -9.67
N GLU A 349 1.86 -24.43 -9.05
CA GLU A 349 2.22 -25.66 -9.74
C GLU A 349 1.10 -26.16 -10.68
N LYS A 350 -0.16 -26.13 -10.21
CA LYS A 350 -1.35 -26.39 -11.02
C LYS A 350 -1.52 -25.37 -12.16
N PHE A 351 -1.33 -24.08 -11.87
CA PHE A 351 -1.41 -23.01 -12.87
C PHE A 351 -0.35 -23.18 -13.98
N LEU A 352 0.91 -23.48 -13.63
CA LEU A 352 2.00 -23.65 -14.59
C LEU A 352 1.85 -24.94 -15.42
N SER A 353 1.41 -26.05 -14.81
CA SER A 353 1.12 -27.29 -15.56
C SER A 353 -0.08 -27.16 -16.51
N GLN A 354 -0.98 -26.19 -16.27
CA GLN A 354 -2.10 -25.84 -17.15
C GLN A 354 -1.77 -24.75 -18.19
N ALA A 355 -0.60 -24.13 -18.13
CA ALA A 355 -0.29 -22.93 -18.93
C ALA A 355 -0.29 -23.14 -20.47
N ASN A 356 -0.20 -24.39 -20.94
CA ASN A 356 -0.29 -24.75 -22.36
C ASN A 356 -1.75 -24.96 -22.85
N GLN A 357 -2.76 -24.74 -22.00
CA GLN A 357 -4.18 -24.87 -22.37
C GLN A 357 -4.75 -23.52 -22.78
N GLU A 358 -5.31 -23.43 -24.00
CA GLU A 358 -5.83 -22.20 -24.62
C GLU A 358 -6.87 -21.43 -23.78
N GLN A 359 -7.50 -22.09 -22.79
CA GLN A 359 -8.58 -21.52 -21.98
C GLN A 359 -8.38 -21.59 -20.45
N GLY A 360 -7.13 -21.72 -19.97
CA GLY A 360 -6.78 -21.90 -18.56
C GLY A 360 -7.63 -21.08 -17.56
N ASP A 361 -8.17 -21.74 -16.53
CA ASP A 361 -9.18 -21.20 -15.60
C ASP A 361 -8.63 -20.27 -14.51
N THR A 362 -7.30 -20.20 -14.37
CA THR A 362 -6.62 -19.51 -13.27
C THR A 362 -5.72 -18.38 -13.77
N ILE A 363 -5.77 -17.22 -13.10
CA ILE A 363 -4.88 -16.07 -13.31
C ILE A 363 -3.98 -15.91 -12.09
N LEU A 364 -2.67 -15.87 -12.28
CA LEU A 364 -1.71 -15.43 -11.26
C LEU A 364 -1.46 -13.93 -11.41
N LEU A 365 -1.97 -13.10 -10.49
CA LEU A 365 -2.00 -11.64 -10.60
C LEU A 365 -1.00 -10.97 -9.64
N ASP A 366 -0.01 -10.28 -10.22
CA ASP A 366 0.87 -9.39 -9.47
C ASP A 366 0.16 -8.08 -9.14
N CYS A 367 0.05 -7.74 -7.86
CA CYS A 367 -0.61 -6.51 -7.38
C CYS A 367 0.38 -5.36 -7.13
N ARG A 368 1.63 -5.50 -7.60
CA ARG A 368 2.71 -4.53 -7.42
C ARG A 368 2.76 -3.49 -8.55
N ASN A 369 3.59 -2.47 -8.37
CA ASN A 369 3.90 -1.52 -9.44
C ASN A 369 4.83 -2.18 -10.48
N PHE A 370 4.73 -1.77 -11.75
CA PHE A 370 5.41 -2.42 -12.88
C PHE A 370 6.92 -2.64 -12.70
N TYR A 371 7.60 -1.72 -12.00
CA TYR A 371 9.04 -1.76 -11.77
C TYR A 371 9.43 -2.87 -10.77
N GLU A 372 8.56 -3.19 -9.80
CA GLU A 372 8.77 -4.29 -8.85
C GLU A 372 8.71 -5.64 -9.59
N SER A 373 7.71 -5.80 -10.46
CA SER A 373 7.50 -6.98 -11.32
C SER A 373 8.62 -7.20 -12.36
N LYS A 374 9.38 -6.16 -12.69
CA LYS A 374 10.57 -6.23 -13.57
C LYS A 374 11.82 -6.70 -12.85
N ILE A 375 11.92 -6.48 -11.54
CA ILE A 375 13.07 -6.87 -10.70
C ILE A 375 12.96 -8.33 -10.26
N GLY A 376 11.73 -8.80 -10.01
CA GLY A 376 11.41 -10.21 -9.83
C GLY A 376 9.90 -10.43 -9.81
N ARG A 377 9.44 -11.63 -10.14
CA ARG A 377 8.03 -12.02 -10.21
C ARG A 377 7.85 -13.53 -10.26
N PHE A 378 6.64 -14.01 -10.01
CA PHE A 378 6.29 -15.40 -10.31
C PHE A 378 6.24 -15.64 -11.83
N GLN A 379 6.62 -16.85 -12.26
CA GLN A 379 6.52 -17.26 -13.65
C GLN A 379 5.06 -17.25 -14.14
N GLY A 380 4.83 -16.84 -15.39
CA GLY A 380 3.51 -16.81 -16.03
C GLY A 380 2.53 -15.74 -15.52
N CYS A 381 2.89 -14.91 -14.53
CA CYS A 381 1.93 -13.98 -13.92
C CYS A 381 1.48 -12.85 -14.86
N LEU A 382 0.20 -12.49 -14.75
CA LEU A 382 -0.33 -11.21 -15.23
C LEU A 382 0.24 -10.10 -14.33
N ALA A 383 1.08 -9.24 -14.92
CA ALA A 383 1.70 -8.10 -14.24
C ALA A 383 1.20 -6.78 -14.86
N PRO A 384 0.29 -6.04 -14.21
CA PRO A 384 -0.23 -4.77 -14.70
C PRO A 384 0.85 -3.70 -14.86
N ASP A 385 0.82 -2.92 -15.95
CA ASP A 385 1.77 -1.82 -16.19
C ASP A 385 1.40 -0.54 -15.40
N ILE A 386 1.11 -0.70 -14.11
CA ILE A 386 0.70 0.38 -13.19
C ILE A 386 1.90 1.00 -12.46
N ARG A 387 1.92 2.33 -12.32
CA ARG A 387 3.01 3.06 -11.65
C ARG A 387 2.78 3.32 -10.16
N LYS A 388 1.53 3.41 -9.73
CA LYS A 388 1.09 3.56 -8.33
C LYS A 388 -0.04 2.53 -8.10
N PHE A 389 -0.13 1.94 -6.90
CA PHE A 389 -1.20 0.98 -6.57
C PHE A 389 -2.59 1.62 -6.65
N SER A 390 -2.69 2.94 -6.49
CA SER A 390 -3.91 3.72 -6.75
C SER A 390 -4.44 3.68 -8.19
N TYR A 391 -3.70 3.10 -9.13
CA TYR A 391 -4.17 2.85 -10.50
C TYR A 391 -4.72 1.42 -10.70
N PHE A 392 -4.53 0.52 -9.72
CA PHE A 392 -5.03 -0.86 -9.75
C PHE A 392 -6.55 -0.93 -9.97
N PRO A 393 -7.40 -0.10 -9.32
CA PRO A 393 -8.83 -0.11 -9.60
C PRO A 393 -9.19 0.20 -11.06
N SER A 394 -8.58 1.24 -11.63
CA SER A 394 -8.81 1.62 -13.04
C SER A 394 -8.27 0.57 -14.02
N TYR A 395 -7.19 -0.14 -13.65
CA TYR A 395 -6.71 -1.27 -14.43
C TYR A 395 -7.73 -2.43 -14.42
N VAL A 396 -8.23 -2.83 -13.25
CA VAL A 396 -9.25 -3.88 -13.11
C VAL A 396 -10.50 -3.54 -13.91
N ASP A 397 -11.01 -2.31 -13.80
CA ASP A 397 -12.24 -1.87 -14.48
C ASP A 397 -12.13 -1.89 -16.01
N LYS A 398 -10.94 -1.59 -16.56
CA LYS A 398 -10.66 -1.66 -18.01
C LYS A 398 -10.41 -3.07 -18.53
N ASN A 399 -10.27 -4.06 -17.64
CA ASN A 399 -9.86 -5.43 -17.95
C ASN A 399 -10.78 -6.50 -17.33
N LEU A 400 -12.02 -6.14 -16.96
CA LEU A 400 -12.96 -7.04 -16.26
C LEU A 400 -13.20 -8.37 -16.98
N ASP A 401 -13.19 -8.37 -18.32
CA ASP A 401 -13.36 -9.59 -19.12
C ASP A 401 -12.18 -10.57 -19.03
N ILE A 402 -10.97 -10.11 -18.71
CA ILE A 402 -9.84 -11.00 -18.41
C ILE A 402 -10.16 -11.84 -17.15
N PHE A 403 -10.75 -11.21 -16.14
CA PHE A 403 -11.07 -11.85 -14.86
C PHE A 403 -12.39 -12.64 -14.86
N ARG A 404 -13.17 -12.57 -15.94
CA ARG A 404 -14.53 -13.12 -16.01
C ARG A 404 -14.54 -14.65 -15.89
N GLN A 405 -15.24 -15.16 -14.87
CA GLN A 405 -15.32 -16.56 -14.47
C GLN A 405 -13.98 -17.23 -14.10
N LYS A 406 -12.89 -16.46 -13.97
CA LYS A 406 -11.57 -17.00 -13.59
C LYS A 406 -11.41 -17.12 -12.08
N ARG A 407 -10.58 -18.07 -11.66
CA ARG A 407 -9.94 -18.09 -10.34
C ARG A 407 -8.75 -17.13 -10.37
N VAL A 408 -8.60 -16.26 -9.38
CA VAL A 408 -7.48 -15.29 -9.34
C VAL A 408 -6.61 -15.55 -8.11
N LEU A 409 -5.32 -15.86 -8.34
CA LEU A 409 -4.29 -16.00 -7.31
C LEU A 409 -3.54 -14.66 -7.20
N MET A 410 -3.75 -13.90 -6.13
CA MET A 410 -3.17 -12.56 -5.96
C MET A 410 -1.94 -12.56 -5.07
N TYR A 411 -0.93 -11.76 -5.43
CA TYR A 411 0.27 -11.58 -4.61
C TYR A 411 0.86 -10.17 -4.64
N CYS A 412 1.60 -9.81 -3.60
CA CYS A 412 2.46 -8.63 -3.53
C CYS A 412 3.58 -8.85 -2.50
N THR A 413 4.44 -7.85 -2.27
CA THR A 413 5.62 -7.92 -1.39
C THR A 413 5.38 -8.59 -0.03
N GLY A 414 4.43 -8.09 0.78
CA GLY A 414 4.18 -8.58 2.14
C GLY A 414 2.72 -8.91 2.49
N GLY A 415 1.78 -8.86 1.54
CA GLY A 415 0.35 -9.14 1.75
C GLY A 415 -0.57 -7.90 1.60
N ILE A 416 -0.26 -6.78 2.26
CA ILE A 416 -1.14 -5.61 2.46
C ILE A 416 -1.95 -5.08 1.25
N ARG A 417 -1.38 -5.11 0.02
CA ARG A 417 -2.08 -4.66 -1.20
C ARG A 417 -3.14 -5.66 -1.66
N CYS A 418 -2.94 -6.94 -1.39
CA CYS A 418 -3.88 -7.99 -1.75
C CYS A 418 -5.17 -7.85 -0.95
N GLU A 419 -5.14 -7.48 0.33
CA GLU A 419 -6.35 -7.40 1.17
C GLU A 419 -7.44 -6.51 0.55
N ARG A 420 -7.09 -5.27 0.17
CA ARG A 420 -8.04 -4.34 -0.46
C ARG A 420 -8.17 -4.54 -1.98
N GLY A 421 -7.13 -5.01 -2.67
CA GLY A 421 -7.20 -5.34 -4.10
C GLY A 421 -8.09 -6.56 -4.40
N SER A 422 -8.08 -7.56 -3.54
CA SER A 422 -8.92 -8.76 -3.63
C SER A 422 -10.35 -8.46 -3.23
N ALA A 423 -10.57 -7.65 -2.19
CA ALA A 423 -11.88 -7.08 -1.88
C ALA A 423 -12.45 -6.28 -3.05
N TYR A 424 -11.62 -5.51 -3.79
CA TYR A 424 -12.04 -4.81 -5.00
C TYR A 424 -12.50 -5.77 -6.11
N LEU A 425 -11.69 -6.78 -6.44
CA LEU A 425 -12.04 -7.78 -7.46
C LEU A 425 -13.30 -8.59 -7.09
N ARG A 426 -13.46 -8.97 -5.82
CA ARG A 426 -14.68 -9.60 -5.31
C ARG A 426 -15.90 -8.68 -5.46
N ALA A 427 -15.77 -7.39 -5.14
CA ALA A 427 -16.84 -6.40 -5.28
C ALA A 427 -17.29 -6.15 -6.74
N LYS A 428 -16.49 -6.55 -7.75
CA LYS A 428 -16.89 -6.51 -9.16
C LYS A 428 -17.75 -7.70 -9.60
N GLY A 429 -17.78 -8.80 -8.83
CA GLY A 429 -18.63 -9.95 -9.12
C GLY A 429 -18.34 -10.71 -10.42
N VAL A 430 -17.20 -10.44 -11.09
CA VAL A 430 -16.84 -11.09 -12.37
C VAL A 430 -16.03 -12.37 -12.18
N CYS A 431 -15.21 -12.44 -11.13
CA CYS A 431 -14.38 -13.61 -10.80
C CYS A 431 -15.23 -14.78 -10.30
N LYS A 432 -14.75 -16.00 -10.54
CA LYS A 432 -15.29 -17.23 -9.95
C LYS A 432 -14.83 -17.38 -8.49
N GLU A 433 -13.54 -17.18 -8.25
CA GLU A 433 -12.92 -17.16 -6.92
C GLU A 433 -11.75 -16.17 -6.91
N VAL A 434 -11.43 -15.63 -5.73
CA VAL A 434 -10.25 -14.77 -5.53
C VAL A 434 -9.51 -15.25 -4.29
N PHE A 435 -8.24 -15.61 -4.47
CA PHE A 435 -7.29 -16.09 -3.47
C PHE A 435 -6.13 -15.11 -3.33
N GLN A 436 -5.43 -15.15 -2.20
CA GLN A 436 -4.25 -14.31 -1.97
C GLN A 436 -3.18 -14.98 -1.09
N LEU A 437 -1.92 -14.73 -1.41
CA LEU A 437 -0.76 -15.24 -0.66
C LEU A 437 -0.64 -14.57 0.73
N LYS A 438 -0.92 -15.32 1.81
CA LYS A 438 -0.73 -14.83 3.19
C LYS A 438 0.73 -14.46 3.42
N GLY A 439 0.98 -13.27 3.95
CA GLY A 439 2.34 -12.75 4.20
C GLY A 439 3.11 -12.33 2.94
N GLY A 440 2.53 -12.45 1.75
CA GLY A 440 3.13 -12.03 0.48
C GLY A 440 4.37 -12.82 0.06
N ILE A 441 5.08 -12.29 -0.93
CA ILE A 441 6.31 -12.88 -1.49
C ILE A 441 7.36 -13.13 -0.39
N HIS A 442 7.43 -12.28 0.64
CA HIS A 442 8.37 -12.45 1.76
C HIS A 442 8.20 -13.81 2.45
N LYS A 443 6.98 -14.15 2.91
CA LYS A 443 6.72 -15.47 3.52
C LYS A 443 6.85 -16.63 2.51
N TYR A 444 6.61 -16.40 1.23
CA TYR A 444 6.88 -17.42 0.21
C TYR A 444 8.37 -17.69 -0.01
N LEU A 445 9.24 -16.68 0.03
CA LEU A 445 10.69 -16.86 -0.15
C LEU A 445 11.40 -17.36 1.12
N GLU A 446 10.76 -17.27 2.29
CA GLU A 446 11.17 -17.97 3.50
C GLU A 446 10.95 -19.50 3.39
N GLU A 447 9.79 -19.94 2.90
CA GLU A 447 9.44 -21.37 2.77
C GLU A 447 9.99 -22.00 1.47
N PHE A 448 10.06 -21.23 0.38
CA PHE A 448 10.45 -21.67 -0.97
C PHE A 448 11.43 -20.71 -1.66
N PRO A 449 12.67 -20.56 -1.14
CA PRO A 449 13.66 -19.65 -1.73
C PRO A 449 13.89 -19.91 -3.23
N ASP A 450 14.05 -21.16 -3.66
CA ASP A 450 14.25 -21.54 -5.07
C ASP A 450 12.96 -21.81 -5.88
N GLY A 451 11.80 -21.50 -5.30
CA GLY A 451 10.47 -21.77 -5.86
C GLY A 451 10.11 -20.99 -7.13
N PHE A 452 8.82 -20.86 -7.42
CA PHE A 452 8.32 -20.29 -8.67
C PHE A 452 8.52 -18.76 -8.82
N TYR A 453 8.97 -18.07 -7.77
CA TYR A 453 9.36 -16.66 -7.83
C TYR A 453 10.81 -16.55 -8.32
N LYS A 454 11.02 -15.79 -9.40
CA LYS A 454 12.34 -15.59 -10.02
C LYS A 454 12.71 -14.11 -9.94
N GLY A 455 14.01 -13.81 -9.84
CA GLY A 455 14.51 -12.45 -9.64
C GLY A 455 14.49 -12.03 -8.17
N LYS A 456 14.73 -10.74 -7.92
CA LYS A 456 14.85 -10.18 -6.57
C LYS A 456 13.50 -9.66 -6.03
N LEU A 457 13.37 -9.52 -4.73
CA LEU A 457 12.20 -8.92 -4.08
C LEU A 457 12.44 -7.43 -3.84
N PHE A 458 11.76 -6.56 -4.61
CA PHE A 458 11.86 -5.10 -4.41
C PHE A 458 11.37 -4.68 -3.01
N VAL A 459 12.11 -3.78 -2.37
CA VAL A 459 11.81 -3.21 -1.05
C VAL A 459 11.89 -1.67 -1.07
N PHE A 460 11.12 -1.01 -0.20
CA PHE A 460 10.87 0.44 -0.24
C PHE A 460 11.87 1.24 0.64
N ASP A 461 13.11 0.79 0.66
CA ASP A 461 14.23 1.26 1.49
C ASP A 461 15.54 1.22 0.68
N GLU A 462 16.66 1.66 1.27
CA GLU A 462 17.93 1.86 0.53
C GLU A 462 18.61 0.57 0.06
N ARG A 463 18.14 -0.61 0.48
CA ARG A 463 18.60 -1.89 -0.09
C ARG A 463 18.06 -2.12 -1.50
N PHE A 464 16.97 -1.43 -1.88
CA PHE A 464 16.21 -1.51 -3.14
C PHE A 464 15.63 -2.90 -3.50
N ALA A 465 16.38 -4.00 -3.41
CA ALA A 465 15.88 -5.35 -3.64
C ALA A 465 16.67 -6.44 -2.91
N LEU A 466 15.96 -7.32 -2.20
CA LEU A 466 16.51 -8.49 -1.52
C LEU A 466 16.66 -9.68 -2.47
N ALA A 467 17.75 -10.44 -2.34
CA ALA A 467 17.99 -11.66 -3.12
C ALA A 467 17.90 -12.88 -2.19
N TYR A 468 16.98 -13.80 -2.49
CA TYR A 468 16.79 -15.06 -1.75
C TYR A 468 17.29 -16.28 -2.54
N ASN A 469 17.53 -16.13 -3.83
CA ASN A 469 18.04 -17.15 -4.75
C ASN A 469 18.92 -16.51 -5.84
N SER A 470 19.53 -17.34 -6.68
CA SER A 470 20.38 -16.93 -7.81
C SER A 470 19.60 -16.67 -9.12
N SER A 471 18.27 -16.76 -9.11
CA SER A 471 17.45 -16.66 -10.33
C SER A 471 17.38 -15.24 -10.88
N VAL A 472 17.52 -15.10 -12.19
CA VAL A 472 17.51 -13.81 -12.91
C VAL A 472 16.30 -13.76 -13.86
N VAL A 473 15.60 -12.60 -13.91
CA VAL A 473 14.40 -12.40 -14.77
C VAL A 473 14.72 -11.74 -16.12
N SER A 474 15.88 -11.10 -16.25
CA SER A 474 16.41 -10.58 -17.52
C SER A 474 17.88 -10.92 -17.63
N GLY A 475 18.24 -11.81 -18.57
CA GLY A 475 19.63 -12.04 -18.91
C GLY A 475 20.15 -10.88 -19.73
N GLN A 476 21.19 -10.20 -19.25
CA GLN A 476 21.69 -8.91 -19.74
C GLN A 476 20.67 -7.74 -19.53
N GLY A 477 21.20 -6.52 -19.56
CA GLY A 477 20.52 -5.29 -19.15
C GLY A 477 20.89 -4.84 -17.72
N PHE A 478 21.47 -3.65 -17.59
CA PHE A 478 21.91 -3.12 -16.29
C PHE A 478 20.73 -2.69 -15.40
N THR A 479 20.60 -3.31 -14.22
CA THR A 479 19.65 -2.85 -13.20
C THR A 479 20.05 -1.48 -12.65
N ALA A 480 19.35 -0.44 -13.09
CA ALA A 480 19.54 0.93 -12.60
C ALA A 480 18.18 1.55 -12.21
N CYS A 481 17.39 0.80 -11.43
CA CYS A 481 16.07 1.20 -10.92
C CYS A 481 16.16 2.03 -9.61
N CYS A 482 17.27 2.72 -9.37
CA CYS A 482 17.66 3.30 -8.09
C CYS A 482 18.55 4.55 -8.26
N ILE A 483 18.88 5.21 -7.14
CA ILE A 483 19.66 6.46 -7.09
C ILE A 483 21.05 6.32 -7.72
N MET A 484 21.63 5.11 -7.77
CA MET A 484 22.93 4.86 -8.42
C MET A 484 22.85 4.83 -9.97
N CYS A 485 21.67 4.94 -10.57
CA CYS A 485 21.54 5.34 -11.97
C CYS A 485 21.92 6.81 -12.18
N GLN A 486 21.71 7.66 -11.17
CA GLN A 486 22.04 9.09 -11.21
C GLN A 486 23.53 9.30 -10.90
N ASP A 487 24.07 8.61 -9.88
CA ASP A 487 25.47 8.80 -9.46
C ASP A 487 26.49 8.42 -10.55
N LYS A 488 26.21 7.36 -11.33
CA LYS A 488 27.02 6.99 -12.51
C LYS A 488 27.03 8.04 -13.63
N GLY A 489 26.14 9.03 -13.62
CA GLY A 489 26.17 10.18 -14.52
C GLY A 489 26.98 11.37 -13.99
N GLY A 490 27.34 11.39 -12.70
CA GLY A 490 27.96 12.56 -12.05
C GLY A 490 29.49 12.66 -12.17
N LYS A 491 30.18 11.57 -12.47
CA LYS A 491 31.65 11.51 -12.51
C LYS A 491 32.18 11.82 -13.91
N GLN A 492 32.52 13.09 -14.16
CA GLN A 492 33.30 13.45 -15.35
C GLN A 492 34.68 12.79 -15.31
N ALA A 493 35.02 12.03 -16.35
CA ALA A 493 36.35 11.47 -16.52
C ALA A 493 37.29 12.56 -17.09
N SER A 494 38.10 13.17 -16.22
CA SER A 494 39.12 14.15 -16.61
C SER A 494 40.39 13.44 -17.13
N GLY A 495 40.36 12.98 -18.38
CA GLY A 495 41.51 12.39 -19.07
C GLY A 495 41.30 12.29 -20.59
N PRO A 496 42.37 12.42 -21.40
CA PRO A 496 42.26 12.33 -22.86
C PRO A 496 41.95 10.90 -23.32
N ALA A 497 41.32 10.78 -24.49
CA ALA A 497 40.72 9.52 -24.94
C ALA A 497 41.74 8.46 -25.38
N GLN A 498 41.49 7.21 -24.97
CA GLN A 498 41.78 6.00 -25.74
C GLN A 498 40.60 5.04 -25.63
N ASP A 499 40.38 4.25 -26.70
CA ASP A 499 39.17 3.47 -26.86
C ASP A 499 39.04 2.30 -25.86
N SER A 500 37.97 2.34 -25.09
CA SER A 500 37.40 1.17 -24.40
C SER A 500 35.87 1.29 -24.46
N PHE A 501 35.20 0.17 -24.73
CA PHE A 501 33.78 0.17 -25.05
C PHE A 501 32.94 0.66 -23.86
N LYS A 502 32.17 1.73 -24.08
CA LYS A 502 31.11 2.15 -23.16
C LYS A 502 29.94 1.19 -23.32
N GLU A 503 29.71 0.33 -22.34
CA GLU A 503 28.47 -0.46 -22.29
C GLU A 503 27.29 0.47 -22.02
N GLU A 504 26.47 0.70 -23.05
CA GLU A 504 25.28 1.55 -22.93
C GLU A 504 24.19 0.88 -22.09
N CYS A 505 23.61 1.63 -21.15
CA CYS A 505 22.46 1.17 -20.38
C CYS A 505 21.16 1.42 -21.16
N GLU A 506 20.39 0.36 -21.44
CA GLU A 506 19.14 0.39 -22.22
C GLU A 506 18.01 1.30 -21.66
N CYS A 507 18.21 1.92 -20.49
CA CYS A 507 17.21 2.76 -19.84
C CYS A 507 16.91 4.10 -20.54
N THR A 508 17.71 4.55 -21.50
CA THR A 508 17.63 5.92 -22.05
C THR A 508 16.64 6.09 -23.21
N ALA A 509 16.32 5.04 -23.96
CA ALA A 509 15.77 5.20 -25.31
C ALA A 509 14.23 5.33 -25.43
N ARG A 510 13.42 4.55 -24.67
CA ARG A 510 12.02 4.25 -25.08
C ARG A 510 10.91 4.14 -24.01
N ARG A 511 11.02 4.68 -22.78
CA ARG A 511 9.85 4.76 -21.86
C ARG A 511 9.70 6.09 -21.08
N PRO A 512 8.47 6.50 -20.70
CA PRO A 512 8.24 7.80 -20.08
C PRO A 512 8.83 7.93 -18.66
N ARG A 513 9.33 9.12 -18.35
CA ARG A 513 9.86 9.51 -17.04
C ARG A 513 8.81 9.31 -15.93
N ILE A 514 9.27 9.04 -14.71
CA ILE A 514 8.43 9.23 -13.52
C ILE A 514 8.37 10.75 -13.27
N PRO A 515 7.18 11.37 -13.11
CA PRO A 515 7.11 12.77 -12.72
C PRO A 515 7.76 12.96 -11.35
N GLN A 516 8.73 13.87 -11.26
CA GLN A 516 9.13 14.40 -9.96
C GLN A 516 8.00 15.31 -9.47
N GLU A 517 7.48 15.03 -8.28
CA GLU A 517 6.68 16.00 -7.54
C GLU A 517 7.67 17.08 -7.08
N GLN A 518 7.76 18.19 -7.84
CA GLN A 518 8.55 19.35 -7.44
C GLN A 518 7.95 19.93 -6.15
N PRO A 519 8.75 20.24 -5.12
CA PRO A 519 8.28 21.09 -4.04
C PRO A 519 7.96 22.48 -4.59
N ALA A 520 6.86 23.05 -4.13
CA ALA A 520 6.47 24.44 -4.34
C ALA A 520 6.81 25.27 -3.10
#